data_AF-A0A7K2YU75-F1
#
_entry.id   AF-A0A7K2YU75-F1
#
_cell.length_a   1.000
_cell.length_b   1.000
_cell.length_c   1.000
_cell.angle_alpha   90.00
_cell.angle_beta   90.00
_cell.angle_gamma   90.00
#
_symmetry.space_group_name_H-M   'P 1'
#
loop_
_entity.id
_entity.type
_entity.pdbx_description
1 polymer ?
#
loop_
_entity_poly.entity_id
_entity_poly.type
_entity_poly.pdbx_seq_one_letter_code
_entity_poly.pdbx_strand_id
1 'polypeptide(L)'
;EHVDGGLLRQLVIESGARLRINLTSTVDTVVVMPGAQSDPRIARAAALRVECVTEAQWRDAISRTPPPARGTGGNLPRGGTVDLPGGATPGRWTLNASWAWERPDEDIDIVAFLLDEHERVRVDADFVFWNQPATPLDTVALDASGPAEQTVTLELDVLPRDIHRVVIAAAVDGDSTFEAVGPIEIDVAPFEKTSFVRSVLDAATVERVLLLGTFYRRGQGWKFRTEGQGYEFDLAGLAASYGVDIA
;
A
#
# COMPACT_ATOMS: atom_id res chain seq x y z
N GLU A 1 5.85 -7.85 -33.11
CA GLU A 1 5.90 -6.44 -32.71
C GLU A 1 6.00 -6.37 -31.20
N HIS A 2 7.08 -5.78 -30.69
CA HIS A 2 7.25 -5.51 -29.26
C HIS A 2 6.44 -4.24 -28.98
N VAL A 3 5.31 -4.37 -28.28
CA VAL A 3 4.50 -3.20 -27.93
C VAL A 3 5.35 -2.31 -27.04
N ASP A 4 5.51 -1.06 -27.46
CA ASP A 4 6.31 -0.05 -26.78
C ASP A 4 5.70 0.17 -25.37
N GLY A 5 6.37 -0.35 -24.33
CA GLY A 5 5.83 -0.38 -22.96
C GLY A 5 5.46 1.01 -22.40
N GLY A 6 5.98 2.08 -23.01
CA GLY A 6 5.58 3.46 -22.73
C GLY A 6 4.16 3.79 -23.17
N LEU A 7 3.73 3.29 -24.33
CA LEU A 7 2.43 3.56 -24.93
C LEU A 7 1.30 2.84 -24.15
N LEU A 8 1.60 1.63 -23.67
CA LEU A 8 0.67 0.84 -22.83
C LEU A 8 0.46 1.50 -21.45
N ARG A 9 1.53 2.03 -20.84
CA ARG A 9 1.43 2.83 -19.60
C ARG A 9 0.57 4.07 -19.81
N GLN A 10 0.74 4.77 -20.92
CA GLN A 10 -0.02 5.98 -21.20
C GLN A 10 -1.51 5.70 -21.36
N LEU A 11 -1.87 4.64 -22.09
CA LEU A 11 -3.27 4.21 -22.27
C LEU A 11 -3.93 3.80 -20.95
N VAL A 12 -3.21 3.11 -20.07
CA VAL A 12 -3.71 2.79 -18.72
C VAL A 12 -4.01 4.08 -17.95
N ILE A 13 -3.06 5.02 -17.93
CA ILE A 13 -3.22 6.29 -17.21
C ILE A 13 -4.44 7.07 -17.73
N GLU A 14 -4.63 7.10 -19.06
CA GLU A 14 -5.75 7.78 -19.70
C GLU A 14 -7.10 7.10 -19.42
N SER A 15 -7.12 5.78 -19.31
CA SER A 15 -8.34 5.00 -19.00
C SER A 15 -8.77 5.05 -17.54
N GLY A 16 -7.88 5.47 -16.63
CA GLY A 16 -8.11 5.41 -15.19
C GLY A 16 -7.90 4.04 -14.54
N ALA A 17 -7.56 3.03 -15.33
CA ALA A 17 -7.16 1.73 -14.81
C ALA A 17 -5.87 1.84 -13.98
N ARG A 18 -5.70 0.96 -13.00
CA ARG A 18 -4.50 0.90 -12.17
C ARG A 18 -3.58 -0.20 -12.70
N LEU A 19 -2.42 0.18 -13.22
CA LEU A 19 -1.32 -0.77 -13.43
C LEU A 19 -0.75 -1.16 -12.08
N ARG A 20 -0.72 -2.46 -11.81
CA ARG A 20 0.01 -3.07 -10.70
C ARG A 20 1.14 -3.92 -11.26
N ILE A 21 2.30 -3.87 -10.62
CA ILE A 21 3.38 -4.82 -10.93
C ILE A 21 3.08 -6.18 -10.29
N ASN A 22 2.29 -6.20 -9.22
CA ASN A 22 1.92 -7.40 -8.46
C ASN A 22 0.46 -7.82 -8.71
N LEU A 23 0.21 -9.13 -8.72
CA LEU A 23 -1.14 -9.68 -8.78
C LEU A 23 -1.72 -9.71 -7.36
N THR A 24 -2.57 -8.73 -7.05
CA THR A 24 -3.23 -8.59 -5.74
C THR A 24 -4.74 -8.86 -5.87
N SER A 25 -5.45 -9.13 -4.78
CA SER A 25 -6.91 -9.21 -4.67
C SER A 25 -7.65 -7.96 -5.16
N THR A 26 -6.98 -6.81 -5.23
CA THR A 26 -7.55 -5.59 -5.84
C THR A 26 -7.50 -5.60 -7.38
N VAL A 27 -6.75 -6.54 -7.96
CA VAL A 27 -6.67 -6.70 -9.42
C VAL A 27 -7.91 -7.46 -9.89
N ASP A 28 -8.78 -6.77 -10.62
CA ASP A 28 -9.98 -7.35 -11.23
C ASP A 28 -9.72 -7.94 -12.63
N THR A 29 -8.71 -7.41 -13.32
CA THR A 29 -8.41 -7.68 -14.73
C THR A 29 -6.90 -7.84 -14.96
N VAL A 30 -6.50 -8.90 -15.66
CA VAL A 30 -5.13 -9.13 -16.14
C VAL A 30 -5.12 -9.08 -17.66
N VAL A 31 -4.30 -8.19 -18.22
CA VAL A 31 -4.08 -8.09 -19.66
C VAL A 31 -2.96 -9.06 -20.07
N VAL A 32 -3.33 -10.11 -20.80
CA VAL A 32 -2.40 -11.14 -21.27
C VAL A 32 -1.78 -10.70 -22.60
N MET A 33 -0.47 -10.43 -22.56
CA MET A 33 0.29 -10.08 -23.76
C MET A 33 0.51 -11.30 -24.66
N PRO A 34 0.63 -11.12 -25.99
CA PRO A 34 0.95 -12.21 -26.90
C PRO A 34 2.23 -12.95 -26.49
N GLY A 35 2.16 -14.27 -26.31
CA GLY A 35 3.28 -15.11 -25.89
C GLY A 35 3.38 -15.34 -24.37
N ALA A 36 2.59 -14.62 -23.56
CA ALA A 36 2.55 -14.79 -22.10
C ALA A 36 1.53 -15.86 -21.64
N GLN A 37 0.88 -16.59 -22.56
CA GLN A 37 -0.20 -17.53 -22.20
C GLN A 37 0.27 -18.70 -21.32
N SER A 38 1.56 -19.04 -21.41
CA SER A 38 2.19 -20.11 -20.63
C SER A 38 2.83 -19.60 -19.33
N ASP A 39 2.74 -18.31 -19.01
CA ASP A 39 3.34 -17.73 -17.81
C ASP A 39 2.57 -18.23 -16.56
N PRO A 40 3.26 -18.76 -15.53
CA PRO A 40 2.63 -19.22 -14.29
C PRO A 40 1.70 -18.19 -13.63
N ARG A 41 1.97 -16.89 -13.82
CA ARG A 41 1.15 -15.79 -13.29
C ARG A 41 -0.25 -15.74 -13.91
N ILE A 42 -0.42 -16.18 -15.16
CA ILE A 42 -1.73 -16.24 -15.83
C ILE A 42 -2.60 -17.35 -15.25
N ALA A 43 -2.02 -18.51 -14.96
CA ALA A 43 -2.74 -19.59 -14.29
C ALA A 43 -3.21 -19.18 -12.87
N ARG A 44 -2.42 -18.35 -12.18
CA ARG A 44 -2.75 -17.80 -10.86
C ARG A 44 -3.89 -16.77 -10.94
N ALA A 45 -3.87 -15.87 -11.92
CA ALA A 45 -4.97 -14.93 -12.15
C ALA A 45 -6.30 -15.67 -12.35
N ALA A 46 -6.29 -16.74 -13.14
CA ALA A 46 -7.46 -17.60 -13.30
C ALA A 46 -7.91 -18.27 -11.98
N ALA A 47 -6.96 -18.72 -11.14
CA ALA A 47 -7.28 -19.32 -9.84
C ALA A 47 -7.89 -18.32 -8.84
N LEU A 48 -7.47 -17.05 -8.89
CA LEU A 48 -8.03 -15.94 -8.12
C LEU A 48 -9.34 -15.38 -8.72
N ARG A 49 -9.86 -16.00 -9.80
CA ARG A 49 -11.05 -15.56 -10.56
C ARG A 49 -10.93 -14.13 -11.11
N VAL A 50 -9.70 -13.69 -11.37
CA VAL A 50 -9.38 -12.42 -12.01
C VAL A 50 -9.61 -12.56 -13.51
N GLU A 51 -10.29 -11.59 -14.12
CA GLU A 51 -10.62 -11.65 -15.55
C GLU A 51 -9.34 -11.54 -16.39
N CYS A 52 -9.06 -12.56 -17.21
CA CYS A 52 -7.91 -12.53 -18.11
C CYS A 52 -8.36 -12.12 -19.51
N VAL A 53 -7.93 -10.94 -19.97
CA VAL A 53 -8.30 -10.37 -21.28
C VAL A 53 -7.08 -10.25 -22.18
N THR A 54 -7.27 -10.36 -23.48
CA THR A 54 -6.22 -10.02 -24.46
C THR A 54 -6.02 -8.50 -24.54
N GLU A 55 -4.86 -8.07 -25.03
CA GLU A 55 -4.59 -6.64 -25.28
C GLU A 55 -5.68 -5.98 -26.16
N ALA A 56 -6.18 -6.69 -27.16
CA ALA A 56 -7.23 -6.17 -28.04
C ALA A 56 -8.56 -5.97 -27.32
N GLN A 57 -8.95 -6.92 -26.47
CA GLN A 57 -10.17 -6.82 -25.64
C GLN A 57 -10.06 -5.69 -24.62
N TRP A 58 -8.90 -5.56 -23.97
CA TRP A 58 -8.65 -4.47 -23.04
C TRP A 58 -8.69 -3.10 -23.72
N ARG A 59 -8.02 -2.95 -24.88
CA ARG A 59 -8.02 -1.69 -25.64
C ARG A 59 -9.43 -1.25 -26.03
N ASP A 60 -10.27 -2.20 -26.43
CA ASP A 60 -11.66 -1.96 -26.79
C ASP A 60 -12.52 -1.56 -25.57
N ALA A 61 -12.26 -2.16 -24.40
CA ALA A 61 -12.93 -1.81 -23.14
C ALA A 61 -12.55 -0.39 -22.64
N ILE A 62 -11.26 -0.03 -22.64
CA ILE A 62 -10.83 1.31 -22.19
C ILE A 62 -11.27 2.41 -23.15
N SER A 63 -11.38 2.12 -24.45
CA SER A 63 -11.85 3.09 -25.45
C SER A 63 -13.31 3.48 -25.25
N ARG A 64 -14.08 2.66 -24.52
CA ARG A 64 -15.48 2.91 -24.15
C ARG A 64 -15.65 3.55 -22.77
N THR A 65 -14.58 3.62 -21.97
CA THR A 65 -14.62 4.13 -20.60
C THR A 65 -14.18 5.60 -20.59
N PRO A 66 -14.99 6.54 -20.09
CA PRO A 66 -14.59 7.93 -19.97
C PRO A 66 -13.36 8.05 -19.05
N PRO A 67 -12.37 8.91 -19.38
CA PRO A 67 -11.21 9.13 -18.52
C PRO A 67 -11.69 9.60 -17.15
N PRO A 68 -11.13 9.08 -16.03
CA PRO A 68 -11.52 9.55 -14.71
C PRO A 68 -11.14 11.02 -14.54
N ALA A 69 -11.87 11.72 -13.68
CA ALA A 69 -11.43 13.01 -13.19
C ALA A 69 -10.03 12.85 -12.56
N ARG A 70 -9.04 13.58 -13.07
CA ARG A 70 -7.67 13.55 -12.55
C ARG A 70 -7.69 13.93 -11.07
N GLY A 71 -7.44 12.95 -10.20
CA GLY A 71 -7.04 13.22 -8.82
C GLY A 71 -5.69 13.96 -8.84
N THR A 72 -5.51 14.91 -7.93
CA THR A 72 -4.27 15.70 -7.83
C THR A 72 -3.09 14.94 -7.24
N GLY A 73 -3.31 13.73 -6.72
CA GLY A 73 -2.22 12.89 -6.27
C GLY A 73 -1.61 12.12 -7.46
N GLY A 74 -0.27 12.18 -7.54
CA GLY A 74 0.51 11.55 -8.58
C GLY A 74 1.41 10.45 -8.03
N ASN A 75 2.45 10.11 -8.80
CA ASN A 75 3.56 9.31 -8.30
C ASN A 75 4.36 10.14 -7.28
N LEU A 76 4.52 9.63 -6.06
CA LEU A 76 5.24 10.27 -4.96
C LEU A 76 6.55 9.51 -4.72
N PRO A 77 7.73 10.11 -4.97
CA PRO A 77 9.01 9.44 -4.72
C PRO A 77 9.22 9.22 -3.22
N ARG A 78 10.20 8.38 -2.86
CA ARG A 78 10.68 8.23 -1.48
C ARG A 78 10.97 9.59 -0.85
N GLY A 79 10.43 9.83 0.35
CA GLY A 79 10.52 11.11 1.07
C GLY A 79 9.55 12.20 0.58
N GLY A 80 8.83 11.97 -0.52
CA GLY A 80 7.83 12.88 -1.05
C GLY A 80 6.66 13.05 -0.09
N THR A 81 6.04 14.24 -0.10
CA THR A 81 4.92 14.60 0.77
C THR A 81 3.77 15.19 -0.04
N VAL A 82 2.53 14.87 0.34
CA VAL A 82 1.31 15.47 -0.20
C VAL A 82 0.37 15.89 0.91
N ASP A 83 -0.43 16.93 0.67
CA ASP A 83 -1.56 17.30 1.52
C ASP A 83 -2.77 16.41 1.20
N LEU A 84 -3.40 15.85 2.24
CA LEU A 84 -4.62 15.08 2.08
C LEU A 84 -5.81 16.06 2.16
N PRO A 85 -6.61 16.21 1.09
CA PRO A 85 -7.71 17.16 1.07
C PRO A 85 -8.75 16.80 2.14
N GLY A 86 -8.96 17.71 3.09
CA GLY A 86 -10.04 17.60 4.07
C GLY A 86 -11.35 18.22 3.59
N GLY A 87 -12.49 17.77 4.15
CA GLY A 87 -13.73 18.55 4.17
C GLY A 87 -14.81 18.27 3.12
N ALA A 88 -14.64 17.33 2.18
CA ALA A 88 -15.66 17.05 1.14
C ALA A 88 -16.05 15.58 0.95
N THR A 89 -15.43 14.64 1.67
CA THR A 89 -15.77 13.20 1.71
C THR A 89 -15.15 12.64 3.01
N PRO A 90 -15.63 11.51 3.59
CA PRO A 90 -15.20 11.14 4.93
C PRO A 90 -13.67 11.02 4.96
N GLY A 91 -13.04 11.50 6.04
CA GLY A 91 -11.60 11.41 6.31
C GLY A 91 -11.07 9.99 6.44
N ARG A 92 -11.76 9.03 5.82
CA ARG A 92 -11.40 7.64 5.66
C ARG A 92 -10.47 7.50 4.47
N TRP A 93 -9.27 7.05 4.75
CA TRP A 93 -8.22 6.76 3.78
C TRP A 93 -7.83 5.29 3.86
N THR A 94 -7.23 4.81 2.80
CA THR A 94 -6.62 3.48 2.73
C THR A 94 -5.18 3.65 2.29
N LEU A 95 -4.29 2.87 2.88
CA LEU A 95 -2.95 2.60 2.38
C LEU A 95 -2.88 1.10 2.10
N ASN A 96 -2.85 0.73 0.83
CA ASN A 96 -2.59 -0.64 0.39
C ASN A 96 -1.09 -0.77 0.10
N ALA A 97 -0.48 -1.79 0.68
CA ALA A 97 0.90 -2.19 0.41
C ALA A 97 0.87 -3.56 -0.28
N SER A 98 1.61 -3.72 -1.38
CA SER A 98 1.68 -4.99 -2.11
C SER A 98 3.08 -5.30 -2.61
N TRP A 99 3.40 -6.59 -2.71
CA TRP A 99 4.72 -7.10 -3.07
C TRP A 99 4.60 -8.31 -4.01
N ALA A 100 5.74 -8.77 -4.52
CA ALA A 100 5.77 -9.91 -5.43
C ALA A 100 5.43 -11.20 -4.68
N TRP A 101 4.36 -11.88 -5.12
CA TRP A 101 3.93 -13.18 -4.61
C TRP A 101 4.95 -14.32 -4.85
N GLU A 102 5.98 -14.10 -5.67
CA GLU A 102 6.90 -15.14 -6.14
C GLU A 102 7.69 -15.84 -5.01
N ARG A 103 7.66 -15.28 -3.78
CA ARG A 103 8.22 -15.88 -2.57
C ARG A 103 7.17 -16.00 -1.46
N PRO A 104 6.30 -17.02 -1.49
CA PRO A 104 5.26 -17.22 -0.49
C PRO A 104 5.81 -17.61 0.89
N ASP A 105 7.10 -17.95 0.99
CA ASP A 105 7.77 -18.29 2.25
C ASP A 105 8.23 -17.04 3.04
N GLU A 106 8.13 -15.85 2.43
CA GLU A 106 8.48 -14.58 3.06
C GLU A 106 7.22 -13.95 3.66
N ASP A 107 6.98 -14.21 4.94
CA ASP A 107 5.87 -13.59 5.69
C ASP A 107 6.19 -12.12 5.94
N ILE A 108 5.46 -11.25 5.24
CA ILE A 108 5.52 -9.80 5.44
C ILE A 108 4.33 -9.38 6.28
N ASP A 109 4.62 -8.70 7.38
CA ASP A 109 3.62 -8.11 8.26
C ASP A 109 3.57 -6.60 8.08
N ILE A 110 2.39 -6.08 7.71
CA ILE A 110 2.12 -4.65 7.75
C ILE A 110 1.59 -4.28 9.13
N VAL A 111 2.14 -3.21 9.69
CA VAL A 111 1.76 -2.69 10.99
C VAL A 111 1.52 -1.19 10.95
N ALA A 112 0.72 -0.69 11.89
CA ALA A 112 0.49 0.73 12.08
C ALA A 112 0.72 1.15 13.54
N PHE A 113 1.44 2.26 13.74
CA PHE A 113 1.64 2.88 15.04
C PHE A 113 0.96 4.24 15.08
N LEU A 114 0.02 4.43 16.00
CA LEU A 114 -0.59 5.72 16.29
C LEU A 114 0.25 6.41 17.35
N LEU A 115 0.90 7.51 16.98
CA LEU A 115 1.90 8.19 17.80
C LEU A 115 1.45 9.57 18.25
N ASP A 116 1.79 9.88 19.49
CA ASP A 116 1.65 11.20 20.07
C ASP A 116 2.73 12.20 19.59
N GLU A 117 2.76 13.39 20.20
CA GLU A 117 3.75 14.43 19.88
C GLU A 117 5.20 14.06 20.28
N HIS A 118 5.37 13.04 21.12
CA HIS A 118 6.66 12.53 21.58
C HIS A 118 7.14 11.32 20.78
N GLU A 119 6.47 10.98 19.67
CA GLU A 119 6.73 9.78 18.88
C GLU A 119 6.53 8.48 19.68
N ARG A 120 5.53 8.45 20.58
CA ARG A 120 5.20 7.27 21.38
C ARG A 120 3.74 6.84 21.19
N VAL A 121 3.49 5.54 21.29
CA VAL A 121 2.14 5.02 21.49
C VAL A 121 1.66 5.41 22.88
N ARG A 122 0.37 5.73 23.04
CA ARG A 122 -0.18 6.10 24.36
C ARG A 122 -0.56 4.86 25.17
N VAL A 123 -0.98 3.81 24.46
CA VAL A 123 -1.43 2.51 24.96
C VAL A 123 -1.11 1.45 23.93
N ASP A 124 -1.04 0.17 24.33
CA ASP A 124 -0.78 -0.93 23.38
C ASP A 124 -1.84 -1.02 22.27
N ALA A 125 -3.05 -0.55 22.54
CA ALA A 125 -4.14 -0.46 21.56
C ALA A 125 -3.87 0.52 20.39
N ASP A 126 -2.86 1.39 20.51
CA ASP A 126 -2.39 2.29 19.45
C ASP A 126 -1.36 1.60 18.51
N PHE A 127 -1.03 0.33 18.75
CA PHE A 127 -0.23 -0.50 17.84
C PHE A 127 -1.13 -1.52 17.13
N VAL A 128 -1.33 -1.37 15.83
CA VAL A 128 -2.17 -2.24 15.00
C VAL A 128 -1.29 -3.20 14.21
N PHE A 129 -1.56 -4.49 14.32
CA PHE A 129 -0.83 -5.59 13.67
C PHE A 129 -1.74 -6.82 13.59
N TRP A 130 -1.30 -7.94 13.00
CA TRP A 130 -2.20 -9.08 12.72
C TRP A 130 -2.95 -9.65 13.95
N ASN A 131 -2.36 -9.64 15.15
CA ASN A 131 -3.01 -10.14 16.37
C ASN A 131 -3.90 -9.08 17.07
N GLN A 132 -3.73 -7.80 16.69
CA GLN A 132 -4.58 -6.69 17.10
C GLN A 132 -4.91 -5.86 15.85
N PRO A 133 -5.77 -6.37 14.95
CA PRO A 133 -5.92 -5.83 13.60
C PRO A 133 -6.70 -4.52 13.57
N ALA A 134 -7.20 -4.02 14.69
CA ALA A 134 -7.84 -2.71 14.74
C ALA A 134 -7.69 -2.05 16.11
N THR A 135 -7.73 -0.72 16.10
CA THR A 135 -7.94 0.10 17.31
C THR A 135 -9.34 -0.15 17.88
N PRO A 136 -9.63 0.15 19.17
CA PRO A 136 -10.93 -0.14 19.80
C PRO A 136 -12.17 0.49 19.15
N LEU A 137 -11.99 1.52 18.33
CA LEU A 137 -13.07 2.21 17.60
C LEU A 137 -12.97 2.02 16.08
N ASP A 138 -12.15 1.06 15.62
CA ASP A 138 -11.90 0.77 14.21
C ASP A 138 -11.45 2.00 13.39
N THR A 139 -10.89 3.02 14.04
CA THR A 139 -10.39 4.23 13.38
C THR A 139 -9.10 3.97 12.62
N VAL A 140 -8.33 2.96 13.05
CA VAL A 140 -7.29 2.35 12.23
C VAL A 140 -7.52 0.84 12.25
N ALA A 141 -7.56 0.22 11.07
CA ALA A 141 -7.78 -1.21 10.91
C ALA A 141 -6.89 -1.77 9.79
N LEU A 142 -6.32 -2.95 10.02
CA LEU A 142 -5.50 -3.73 9.12
C LEU A 142 -6.31 -4.89 8.55
N ASP A 143 -6.29 -5.01 7.23
CA ASP A 143 -6.76 -6.18 6.49
C ASP A 143 -5.56 -6.88 5.85
N ALA A 144 -5.23 -8.06 6.38
CA ALA A 144 -4.16 -8.93 5.92
C ALA A 144 -4.69 -10.21 5.23
N SER A 145 -5.92 -10.19 4.72
CA SER A 145 -6.51 -11.35 4.02
C SER A 145 -5.91 -11.60 2.62
N GLY A 146 -5.18 -10.62 2.10
CA GLY A 146 -4.54 -10.66 0.80
C GLY A 146 -3.28 -11.55 0.78
N PRO A 147 -3.03 -12.29 -0.31
CA PRO A 147 -1.90 -13.23 -0.39
C PRO A 147 -0.53 -12.56 -0.52
N ALA A 148 -0.44 -11.36 -1.09
CA ALA A 148 0.78 -10.57 -1.23
C ALA A 148 0.48 -9.07 -1.14
N GLU A 149 -0.50 -8.74 -0.31
CA GLU A 149 -0.88 -7.36 -0.01
C GLU A 149 -1.54 -7.31 1.36
N GLN A 150 -1.44 -6.15 1.99
CA GLN A 150 -2.25 -5.81 3.16
C GLN A 150 -2.67 -4.36 3.08
N THR A 151 -3.84 -4.05 3.65
CA THR A 151 -4.43 -2.72 3.59
C THR A 151 -4.66 -2.17 4.98
N VAL A 152 -4.17 -0.97 5.24
CA VAL A 152 -4.51 -0.20 6.44
C VAL A 152 -5.57 0.84 6.08
N THR A 153 -6.71 0.78 6.75
CA THR A 153 -7.78 1.78 6.66
C THR A 153 -7.66 2.76 7.83
N LEU A 154 -7.78 4.07 7.57
CA LEU A 154 -7.57 5.14 8.55
C LEU A 154 -8.70 6.18 8.50
N GLU A 155 -9.40 6.39 9.61
CA GLU A 155 -10.39 7.45 9.82
C GLU A 155 -9.73 8.69 10.46
N LEU A 156 -8.93 9.40 9.66
CA LEU A 156 -8.01 10.45 10.10
C LEU A 156 -8.70 11.63 10.80
N ASP A 157 -9.93 11.97 10.39
CA ASP A 157 -10.66 13.13 10.91
C ASP A 157 -11.22 12.91 12.32
N VAL A 158 -11.45 11.65 12.70
CA VAL A 158 -12.00 11.27 14.02
C VAL A 158 -10.92 10.74 14.96
N LEU A 159 -9.67 10.61 14.49
CA LEU A 159 -8.55 10.29 15.37
C LEU A 159 -8.47 11.31 16.51
N PRO A 160 -8.20 10.86 17.75
CA PRO A 160 -7.94 11.75 18.87
C PRO A 160 -6.92 12.84 18.54
N ARG A 161 -7.05 14.02 19.17
CA ARG A 161 -6.20 15.19 18.84
C ARG A 161 -4.74 15.01 19.27
N ASP A 162 -4.53 14.21 20.29
CA ASP A 162 -3.23 13.78 20.80
C ASP A 162 -2.56 12.72 19.91
N ILE A 163 -3.24 12.17 18.90
CA ILE A 163 -2.57 11.43 17.82
C ILE A 163 -2.11 12.42 16.76
N HIS A 164 -0.78 12.57 16.67
CA HIS A 164 -0.13 13.48 15.74
C HIS A 164 0.33 12.79 14.46
N ARG A 165 0.65 11.48 14.55
CA ARG A 165 1.18 10.69 13.44
C ARG A 165 0.61 9.28 13.44
N VAL A 166 0.43 8.70 12.26
CA VAL A 166 0.23 7.28 12.06
C VAL A 166 1.33 6.78 11.13
N VAL A 167 2.23 5.96 11.65
CA VAL A 167 3.35 5.37 10.90
C VAL A 167 2.95 3.99 10.43
N ILE A 168 3.08 3.73 9.14
CA ILE A 168 2.87 2.40 8.54
C ILE A 168 4.22 1.80 8.20
N ALA A 169 4.46 0.59 8.68
CA ALA A 169 5.70 -0.15 8.44
C ALA A 169 5.39 -1.56 7.92
N ALA A 170 6.35 -2.13 7.20
CA ALA A 170 6.41 -3.53 6.87
C ALA A 170 7.55 -4.18 7.67
N ALA A 171 7.34 -5.39 8.15
CA ALA A 171 8.38 -6.22 8.76
C ALA A 171 8.42 -7.58 8.07
N VAL A 172 9.61 -8.18 7.98
CA VAL A 172 9.81 -9.57 7.59
C VAL A 172 10.20 -10.39 8.82
N ASP A 173 9.67 -11.61 8.92
CA ASP A 173 9.99 -12.54 10.01
C ASP A 173 11.25 -13.39 9.72
N GLY A 174 11.71 -14.16 10.71
CA GLY A 174 12.79 -15.15 10.52
C GLY A 174 14.15 -14.51 10.31
N ASP A 175 14.99 -15.05 9.43
CA ASP A 175 16.30 -14.49 9.06
C ASP A 175 16.24 -13.68 7.75
N SER A 176 15.04 -13.43 7.25
CA SER A 176 14.81 -12.76 5.98
C SER A 176 15.05 -11.25 6.04
N THR A 177 15.25 -10.66 4.87
CA THR A 177 15.44 -9.22 4.67
C THR A 177 14.60 -8.75 3.49
N PHE A 178 14.36 -7.44 3.42
CA PHE A 178 13.62 -6.87 2.30
C PHE A 178 14.32 -7.09 0.94
N GLU A 179 15.62 -7.37 0.91
CA GLU A 179 16.35 -7.81 -0.29
C GLU A 179 15.70 -9.04 -0.95
N ALA A 180 15.20 -9.98 -0.16
CA ALA A 180 14.53 -11.19 -0.66
C ALA A 180 13.10 -10.92 -1.17
N VAL A 181 12.44 -9.90 -0.61
CA VAL A 181 11.07 -9.49 -0.95
C VAL A 181 11.01 -8.74 -2.29
N GLY A 182 11.97 -7.84 -2.52
CA GLY A 182 11.94 -6.93 -3.66
C GLY A 182 10.98 -5.74 -3.46
N PRO A 183 10.57 -5.03 -4.52
CA PRO A 183 9.89 -3.75 -4.39
C PRO A 183 8.50 -3.85 -3.77
N ILE A 184 8.18 -2.90 -2.90
CA ILE A 184 6.84 -2.74 -2.30
C ILE A 184 6.12 -1.57 -2.98
N GLU A 185 4.96 -1.86 -3.57
CA GLU A 185 4.06 -0.83 -4.10
C GLU A 185 3.14 -0.32 -3.00
N ILE A 186 3.02 1.01 -2.90
CA ILE A 186 2.12 1.70 -1.98
C ILE A 186 1.07 2.46 -2.79
N ASP A 187 -0.19 2.26 -2.45
CA ASP A 187 -1.34 2.98 -3.00
C ASP A 187 -2.14 3.62 -1.87
N VAL A 188 -2.16 4.96 -1.84
CA VAL A 188 -2.98 5.71 -0.87
C VAL A 188 -4.18 6.29 -1.59
N ALA A 189 -5.38 6.01 -1.09
CA ALA A 189 -6.63 6.45 -1.69
C ALA A 189 -7.64 6.88 -0.62
N PRO A 190 -8.50 7.87 -0.89
CA PRO A 190 -9.74 8.01 -0.13
C PRO A 190 -10.54 6.71 -0.24
N PHE A 191 -11.22 6.34 0.83
CA PHE A 191 -11.97 5.07 0.89
C PHE A 191 -12.96 4.94 -0.29
N GLU A 192 -12.99 3.75 -0.91
CA GLU A 192 -13.81 3.42 -2.10
C GLU A 192 -13.58 4.33 -3.32
N LYS A 193 -12.49 5.11 -3.35
CA LYS A 193 -12.16 5.99 -4.47
C LYS A 193 -10.92 5.55 -5.24
N THR A 194 -10.67 6.28 -6.32
CA THR A 194 -9.45 6.15 -7.11
C THR A 194 -8.21 6.48 -6.29
N SER A 195 -7.10 5.83 -6.64
CA SER A 195 -5.78 6.11 -6.08
C SER A 195 -5.50 7.60 -6.08
N PHE A 196 -5.08 8.12 -4.92
CA PHE A 196 -4.58 9.47 -4.79
C PHE A 196 -3.06 9.45 -4.95
N VAL A 197 -2.31 8.73 -4.12
CA VAL A 197 -0.85 8.64 -4.25
C VAL A 197 -0.43 7.23 -4.61
N ARG A 198 0.56 7.12 -5.49
CA ARG A 198 1.30 5.87 -5.70
C ARG A 198 2.77 6.07 -5.40
N SER A 199 3.39 5.05 -4.82
CA SER A 199 4.84 4.99 -4.67
C SER A 199 5.33 3.56 -4.82
N VAL A 200 6.60 3.43 -5.20
CA VAL A 200 7.30 2.15 -5.20
C VAL A 200 8.54 2.34 -4.34
N LEU A 201 8.62 1.56 -3.26
CA LEU A 201 9.79 1.52 -2.41
C LEU A 201 10.68 0.39 -2.87
N ASP A 202 11.91 0.75 -3.26
CA ASP A 202 12.94 -0.24 -3.49
C ASP A 202 13.30 -0.85 -2.14
N ALA A 203 12.89 -2.10 -1.95
CA ALA A 203 13.16 -2.85 -0.73
C ALA A 203 14.43 -3.70 -0.88
N ALA A 204 15.28 -3.49 -1.89
CA ALA A 204 16.54 -4.23 -2.08
C ALA A 204 17.61 -3.89 -1.01
N THR A 205 17.30 -4.11 0.26
CA THR A 205 18.07 -3.62 1.40
C THR A 205 18.18 -4.73 2.46
N VAL A 206 19.22 -4.66 3.31
CA VAL A 206 19.53 -5.70 4.33
C VAL A 206 18.67 -5.61 5.59
N GLU A 207 17.75 -4.66 5.58
CA GLU A 207 16.88 -4.34 6.70
C GLU A 207 15.71 -5.31 6.81
N ARG A 208 15.25 -5.49 8.05
CA ARG A 208 14.16 -6.40 8.44
C ARG A 208 12.83 -5.68 8.64
N VAL A 209 12.89 -4.36 8.78
CA VAL A 209 11.76 -3.48 8.93
C VAL A 209 11.91 -2.32 7.95
N LEU A 210 10.83 -1.96 7.26
CA LEU A 210 10.80 -0.85 6.31
C LEU A 210 9.62 0.07 6.64
N LEU A 211 9.90 1.35 6.92
CA LEU A 211 8.84 2.35 7.00
C LEU A 211 8.30 2.61 5.60
N LEU A 212 6.99 2.42 5.42
CA LEU A 212 6.30 2.59 4.14
C LEU A 212 5.83 4.03 3.95
N GLY A 213 5.20 4.57 4.98
CA GLY A 213 4.55 5.87 4.89
C GLY A 213 4.12 6.39 6.25
N THR A 214 4.05 7.71 6.37
CA THR A 214 3.56 8.38 7.58
C THR A 214 2.42 9.33 7.22
N PHE A 215 1.28 9.16 7.88
CA PHE A 215 0.23 10.17 7.96
C PHE A 215 0.55 11.07 9.14
N TYR A 216 0.55 12.40 8.96
CA TYR A 216 0.83 13.32 10.06
C TYR A 216 -0.01 14.60 9.98
N ARG A 217 -0.35 15.14 11.15
CA ARG A 217 -1.08 16.40 11.23
C ARG A 217 -0.16 17.58 10.92
N ARG A 218 -0.65 18.52 10.10
CA ARG A 218 -0.01 19.82 9.89
C ARG A 218 -1.07 20.91 9.80
N GLY A 219 -1.11 21.79 10.79
CA GLY A 219 -2.17 22.79 10.91
C GLY A 219 -3.52 22.10 11.20
N GLN A 220 -4.52 22.37 10.37
CA GLN A 220 -5.88 21.81 10.51
C GLN A 220 -6.12 20.54 9.67
N GLY A 221 -5.11 20.07 8.93
CA GLY A 221 -5.24 18.95 8.01
C GLY A 221 -4.20 17.86 8.21
N TRP A 222 -4.36 16.79 7.45
CA TRP A 222 -3.44 15.67 7.39
C TRP A 222 -2.57 15.73 6.14
N LYS A 223 -1.36 15.23 6.27
CA LYS A 223 -0.41 15.04 5.17
C LYS A 223 0.04 13.59 5.15
N PHE A 224 0.33 13.10 3.96
CA PHE A 224 0.99 11.81 3.78
C PHE A 224 2.42 12.04 3.30
N ARG A 225 3.37 11.33 3.90
CA ARG A 225 4.76 11.25 3.43
C ARG A 225 5.07 9.80 3.11
N THR A 226 5.53 9.56 1.89
CA THR A 226 6.14 8.28 1.52
C THR A 226 7.48 8.17 2.24
N GLU A 227 7.68 7.07 2.96
CA GLU A 227 8.95 6.77 3.61
C GLU A 227 9.78 5.81 2.73
N GLY A 228 10.74 5.15 3.32
CA GLY A 228 11.56 4.11 2.71
C GLY A 228 12.78 3.82 3.57
N GLN A 229 12.68 4.16 4.86
CA GLN A 229 13.74 4.00 5.82
C GLN A 229 13.68 2.56 6.32
N GLY A 230 14.74 1.80 6.04
CA GLY A 230 14.93 0.48 6.61
C GLY A 230 15.53 0.55 8.01
N TYR A 231 15.27 -0.47 8.82
CA TYR A 231 15.98 -0.75 10.06
C TYR A 231 16.44 -2.21 10.14
N GLU A 232 17.65 -2.42 10.68
CA GLU A 232 18.22 -3.76 10.90
C GLU A 232 17.60 -4.49 12.09
N PHE A 233 16.95 -3.79 13.01
CA PHE A 233 16.22 -4.44 14.10
C PHE A 233 14.91 -5.06 13.59
N ASP A 234 14.37 -6.01 14.34
CA ASP A 234 13.09 -6.64 14.06
C ASP A 234 11.88 -5.76 14.44
N LEU A 235 10.67 -6.25 14.18
CA LEU A 235 9.44 -5.54 14.52
C LEU A 235 9.37 -5.19 16.03
N ALA A 236 9.90 -6.05 16.89
CA ALA A 236 9.96 -5.80 18.33
C ALA A 236 10.87 -4.60 18.65
N GLY A 237 12.04 -4.50 18.01
CA GLY A 237 12.90 -3.33 18.10
C GLY A 237 12.20 -2.04 17.66
N LEU A 238 11.44 -2.09 16.55
CA LEU A 238 10.66 -0.93 16.11
C LEU A 238 9.58 -0.55 17.14
N ALA A 239 8.81 -1.53 17.61
CA ALA A 239 7.73 -1.31 18.55
C ALA A 239 8.23 -0.75 19.89
N ALA A 240 9.37 -1.24 20.40
CA ALA A 240 10.02 -0.69 21.59
C ALA A 240 10.50 0.75 21.39
N SER A 241 10.98 1.10 20.20
CA SER A 241 11.38 2.47 19.85
C SER A 241 10.19 3.45 19.92
N TYR A 242 8.99 2.98 19.59
CA TYR A 242 7.73 3.71 19.72
C TYR A 242 7.03 3.51 21.08
N GLY A 243 7.56 2.67 21.96
CA GLY A 243 7.12 2.56 23.34
C GLY A 243 6.01 1.58 23.64
N VAL A 244 5.80 0.64 22.73
CA VAL A 244 5.03 -0.56 23.03
C VAL A 244 5.77 -1.37 24.09
N ASP A 245 5.03 -1.83 25.10
CA ASP A 245 5.57 -2.79 26.06
C ASP A 245 5.50 -4.19 25.45
N ILE A 246 6.65 -4.83 25.31
CA ILE A 246 6.80 -6.15 24.68
C ILE A 246 7.11 -7.13 25.82
N ALA A 247 6.09 -7.46 26.59
CA ALA A 247 6.17 -8.33 27.76
C ALA A 247 5.81 -9.79 27.43
#